data_AF-A0A955CQT7-F1
#
_entry.id   AF-A0A955CQT7-F1
#
_cell.length_a   1.000
_cell.length_b   1.000
_cell.length_c   1.000
_cell.angle_alpha   90.00
_cell.angle_beta   90.00
_cell.angle_gamma   90.00
#
_symmetry.space_group_name_H-M   'P 1'
#
loop_
_entity.id
_entity.type
_entity.pdbx_description
1 polymer ?
#
loop_
_entity_poly.entity_id
_entity_poly.type
_entity_poly.pdbx_seq_one_letter_code
_entity_poly.pdbx_strand_id
1 'polypeptide(L)'
;MLLWRTGLRISEALALRPCDVDLDRGAIRVLRGKGGRARTVGIDPMGAQAVGGWIREHATMGHSAGRVLFVTDGGRAVSQGYLRRKIPELGRAAGIHKRVHAHGLRHTHASELRAEGIDIAVIRRQLGHRSLLTTVKYLDHLAPDCLFRAVAHRVD
;
A
#
# COMPACT_ATOMS: atom_id res chain seq x y z
N MET A 1 1.43 -5.82 5.60
CA MET A 1 -0.02 -5.55 5.42
C MET A 1 -0.28 -4.20 4.77
N LEU A 2 0.02 -3.07 5.42
CA LEU A 2 -0.36 -1.74 4.92
C LEU A 2 0.02 -1.46 3.45
N LEU A 3 1.27 -1.71 3.04
CA LEU A 3 1.72 -1.50 1.66
C LEU A 3 0.90 -2.28 0.62
N TRP A 4 0.50 -3.50 0.95
CA TRP A 4 -0.27 -4.37 0.07
C TRP A 4 -1.75 -3.97 0.05
N ARG A 5 -2.37 -3.67 1.19
CA ARG A 5 -3.82 -3.36 1.23
C ARG A 5 -4.18 -1.94 0.77
N THR A 6 -3.20 -1.03 0.68
CA THR A 6 -3.44 0.38 0.33
C THR A 6 -2.69 0.84 -0.91
N GLY A 7 -1.71 0.05 -1.37
CA GLY A 7 -0.83 0.42 -2.47
C GLY A 7 0.05 1.64 -2.19
N LEU A 8 0.25 2.07 -0.94
CA LEU A 8 1.12 3.21 -0.61
C LEU A 8 2.57 3.00 -1.09
N ARG A 9 3.26 4.10 -1.41
CA ARG A 9 4.72 4.06 -1.58
C ARG A 9 5.37 3.84 -0.22
N ILE A 10 6.53 3.17 -0.20
CA ILE A 10 7.31 2.96 1.05
C ILE A 10 7.56 4.25 1.83
N SER A 11 7.90 5.33 1.13
CA SER A 11 8.13 6.65 1.74
C SER A 11 6.87 7.27 2.32
N GLU A 12 5.71 7.01 1.71
CA GLU A 12 4.42 7.52 2.19
C GLU A 12 4.00 6.74 3.44
N ALA A 13 4.09 5.41 3.42
CA ALA A 13 3.77 4.56 4.56
C ALA A 13 4.64 4.87 5.79
N LEU A 14 5.95 5.05 5.60
CA LEU A 14 6.89 5.39 6.69
C LEU A 14 6.70 6.81 7.24
N ALA A 15 6.00 7.69 6.52
CA ALA A 15 5.73 9.06 6.95
C ALA A 15 4.38 9.21 7.68
N LEU A 16 3.54 8.17 7.69
CA LEU A 16 2.23 8.22 8.35
C LEU A 16 2.36 8.39 9.84
N ARG A 17 1.48 9.20 10.41
CA ARG A 17 1.25 9.34 11.85
C ARG A 17 -0.08 8.68 12.23
N PRO A 18 -0.32 8.37 13.52
CA PRO A 18 -1.61 7.87 13.97
C PRO A 18 -2.79 8.76 13.53
N CYS A 19 -2.65 10.08 13.60
CA CYS A 19 -3.69 11.03 13.20
C CYS A 19 -4.00 11.05 11.69
N ASP A 20 -3.16 10.43 10.86
CA ASP A 20 -3.39 10.34 9.42
C ASP A 20 -4.31 9.17 9.06
N VAL A 21 -4.61 8.27 9.99
CA VAL A 21 -5.42 7.06 9.79
C VAL A 21 -6.77 7.24 10.44
N ASP A 22 -7.81 7.29 9.63
CA ASP A 22 -9.21 7.35 10.05
C ASP A 22 -9.82 5.96 9.89
N LEU A 23 -9.83 5.20 10.99
CA LEU A 23 -10.31 3.82 11.01
C LEU A 23 -11.83 3.73 10.81
N ASP A 24 -12.58 4.72 11.30
CA ASP A 24 -14.04 4.74 11.20
C ASP A 24 -14.48 4.95 9.74
N ARG A 25 -13.75 5.79 9.00
CA ARG A 25 -14.02 6.05 7.58
C ARG A 25 -13.29 5.12 6.63
N GLY A 26 -12.41 4.23 7.13
CA GLY A 26 -11.57 3.38 6.29
C GLY A 26 -10.66 4.20 5.35
N ALA A 27 -10.05 5.27 5.86
CA ALA A 27 -9.31 6.23 5.06
C ALA A 27 -7.94 6.58 5.66
N ILE A 28 -6.97 6.86 4.79
CA ILE A 28 -5.66 7.35 5.18
C ILE A 28 -5.34 8.64 4.42
N ARG A 29 -4.95 9.67 5.17
CA ARG A 29 -4.48 10.94 4.61
C ARG A 29 -2.97 10.87 4.36
N VAL A 30 -2.59 10.85 3.09
CA VAL A 30 -1.19 10.95 2.68
C VAL A 30 -0.84 12.42 2.49
N LEU A 31 -0.03 12.99 3.40
CA LEU A 31 0.33 14.41 3.36
C LEU A 31 1.46 14.73 2.38
N ARG A 32 2.44 13.82 2.22
CA ARG A 32 3.63 14.03 1.37
C ARG A 32 3.69 13.02 0.22
N GLY A 33 2.84 13.22 -0.80
CA GLY A 33 2.91 12.47 -2.06
C GLY A 33 4.02 12.97 -3.00
N LYS A 34 4.31 12.20 -4.08
CA LYS A 34 5.24 12.64 -5.14
C LYS A 34 4.75 13.96 -5.76
N GLY A 35 5.51 15.04 -5.56
CA GLY A 35 5.15 16.40 -6.01
C GLY A 35 4.38 17.23 -4.97
N GLY A 36 4.39 16.84 -3.70
CA GLY A 36 3.89 17.67 -2.58
C GLY A 36 2.38 17.73 -2.40
N ARG A 37 1.60 16.99 -3.19
CA ARG A 37 0.14 17.00 -3.09
C ARG A 37 -0.38 15.95 -2.11
N ALA A 38 -1.21 16.39 -1.20
CA ALA A 38 -1.92 15.50 -0.30
C ALA A 38 -3.00 14.71 -1.07
N ARG A 39 -3.27 13.48 -0.64
CA ARG A 39 -4.41 12.68 -1.12
C ARG A 39 -4.98 11.82 -0.01
N THR A 40 -6.20 11.37 -0.20
CA THR A 40 -6.81 10.32 0.63
C THR A 40 -6.74 9.01 -0.13
N VAL A 41 -6.35 7.95 0.56
CA VAL A 41 -6.41 6.56 0.04
C VAL A 41 -7.37 5.77 0.90
N GLY A 42 -8.10 4.83 0.29
CA GLY A 42 -8.93 3.88 1.02
C GLY A 42 -8.08 2.79 1.67
N ILE A 43 -8.57 2.25 2.77
CA ILE A 43 -8.09 1.01 3.37
C ILE A 43 -9.28 0.09 3.63
N ASP A 44 -9.14 -1.17 3.24
CA ASP A 44 -10.17 -2.18 3.46
C ASP A 44 -10.20 -2.68 4.92
N PRO A 45 -11.24 -3.44 5.32
CA PRO A 45 -11.38 -3.90 6.71
C PRO A 45 -10.16 -4.68 7.23
N MET A 46 -9.54 -5.51 6.38
CA MET A 46 -8.34 -6.28 6.75
C MET A 46 -7.14 -5.37 7.04
N GLY A 47 -6.90 -4.39 6.16
CA GLY A 47 -5.86 -3.40 6.36
C GLY A 47 -6.13 -2.54 7.59
N ALA A 48 -7.38 -2.11 7.79
CA ALA A 48 -7.80 -1.28 8.91
C ALA A 48 -7.60 -2.01 10.25
N GLN A 49 -7.96 -3.30 10.32
CA GLN A 49 -7.72 -4.13 11.49
C GLN A 49 -6.23 -4.23 11.81
N ALA A 50 -5.39 -4.50 10.80
CA ALA A 50 -3.95 -4.65 10.99
C ALA A 50 -3.29 -3.34 11.45
N VAL A 51 -3.59 -2.21 10.81
CA VAL A 51 -3.00 -0.91 11.19
C VAL A 51 -3.58 -0.41 12.52
N GLY A 52 -4.86 -0.67 12.81
CA GLY A 52 -5.48 -0.32 14.08
C GLY A 52 -4.89 -1.10 15.25
N GLY A 53 -4.60 -2.40 15.07
CA GLY A 53 -3.86 -3.21 16.04
C GLY A 53 -2.48 -2.60 16.34
N TRP A 54 -1.75 -2.26 15.28
CA TRP A 54 -0.44 -1.62 15.41
C TRP A 54 -0.50 -0.24 16.08
N ILE A 55 -1.52 0.58 15.80
CA ILE A 55 -1.71 1.89 16.45
C ILE A 55 -1.90 1.73 17.95
N ARG A 56 -2.68 0.73 18.39
CA ARG A 56 -2.89 0.45 19.82
C ARG A 56 -1.60 0.00 20.49
N GLU A 57 -0.85 -0.90 19.87
CA GLU A 57 0.46 -1.35 20.38
C GLU A 57 1.46 -0.19 20.42
N HIS A 58 1.54 0.60 19.37
CA HIS A 58 2.39 1.79 19.31
C HIS A 58 2.07 2.81 20.42
N ALA A 59 0.80 2.93 20.83
CA ALA A 59 0.40 3.80 21.94
C ALA A 59 0.96 3.36 23.29
N THR A 60 1.28 2.08 23.48
CA THR A 60 1.85 1.56 24.74
C THR A 60 3.37 1.68 24.81
N MET A 61 4.05 2.04 23.71
CA MET A 61 5.53 2.07 23.63
C MET A 61 6.19 3.32 24.27
N GLY A 62 5.43 4.20 24.91
CA GLY A 62 5.98 5.35 25.67
C GLY A 62 6.67 6.44 24.83
N HIS A 63 6.61 6.35 23.50
CA HIS A 63 7.23 7.29 22.55
C HIS A 63 6.20 7.92 21.58
N SER A 64 4.92 7.81 21.91
CA SER A 64 3.85 7.70 20.93
C SER A 64 3.23 9.03 20.48
N ALA A 65 3.40 10.11 21.24
CA ALA A 65 2.81 11.40 20.90
C ALA A 65 3.54 12.07 19.71
N GLY A 66 2.84 12.23 18.59
CA GLY A 66 3.30 13.01 17.43
C GLY A 66 4.33 12.34 16.51
N ARG A 67 4.75 11.10 16.81
CA ARG A 67 5.69 10.33 15.97
C ARG A 67 5.00 9.61 14.81
N VAL A 68 5.80 9.16 13.85
CA VAL A 68 5.34 8.29 12.75
C VAL A 68 4.96 6.91 13.30
N LEU A 69 4.07 6.20 12.61
CA LEU A 69 3.58 4.87 12.99
C LEU A 69 4.71 3.82 13.11
N PHE A 70 5.71 3.90 12.23
CA PHE A 70 6.74 2.87 12.14
C PHE A 70 8.04 3.39 12.75
N VAL A 71 8.31 2.94 13.97
CA VAL A 71 9.52 3.24 14.73
C VAL A 71 10.31 1.96 15.05
N THR A 72 11.61 2.10 15.29
CA THR A 72 12.44 1.07 15.90
C THR A 72 12.15 0.98 17.40
N ASP A 73 12.62 -0.08 18.06
CA ASP A 73 12.51 -0.22 19.53
C ASP A 73 13.09 0.99 20.31
N GLY A 74 14.13 1.63 19.78
CA GLY A 74 14.68 2.89 20.33
C GLY A 74 13.89 4.17 19.97
N GLY A 75 12.67 4.04 19.46
CA GLY A 75 11.76 5.14 19.12
C GLY A 75 12.09 5.94 17.85
N ARG A 76 13.14 5.60 17.10
CA ARG A 76 13.52 6.31 15.86
C ARG A 76 12.66 5.86 14.68
N ALA A 77 12.37 6.76 13.74
CA ALA A 77 11.63 6.39 12.52
C ALA A 77 12.35 5.28 11.74
N VAL A 78 11.60 4.26 11.31
CA VAL A 78 12.13 3.18 10.47
C VAL A 78 12.60 3.74 9.13
N SER A 79 13.80 3.34 8.70
CA SER A 79 14.37 3.83 7.45
C SER A 79 13.87 3.03 6.24
N GLN A 80 13.82 3.67 5.06
CA GLN A 80 13.52 2.98 3.81
C GLN A 80 14.55 1.88 3.50
N GLY A 81 15.83 2.12 3.82
CA GLY A 81 16.91 1.16 3.61
C GLY A 81 16.69 -0.13 4.41
N TYR A 82 16.24 -0.01 5.65
CA TYR A 82 15.87 -1.16 6.49
C TYR A 82 14.78 -2.00 5.81
N LEU A 83 13.65 -1.39 5.43
CA LEU A 83 12.55 -2.13 4.79
C LEU A 83 12.92 -2.71 3.41
N ARG A 84 13.75 -2.01 2.62
CA ARG A 84 14.23 -2.53 1.32
C ARG A 84 15.04 -3.82 1.48
N ARG A 85 15.72 -4.01 2.61
CA ARG A 85 16.47 -5.22 2.93
C ARG A 85 15.59 -6.28 3.63
N LYS A 86 14.73 -5.85 4.55
CA LYS A 86 13.88 -6.73 5.37
C LYS A 86 12.77 -7.40 4.56
N ILE A 87 12.15 -6.72 3.60
CA ILE A 87 11.07 -7.32 2.78
C ILE A 87 11.54 -8.53 1.96
N PRO A 88 12.67 -8.47 1.20
CA PRO A 88 13.22 -9.64 0.53
C PRO A 88 13.59 -10.77 1.49
N GLU A 89 14.17 -10.45 2.66
CA GLU A 89 14.52 -11.43 3.69
C GLU A 89 13.28 -12.19 4.18
N LEU A 90 12.20 -11.47 4.50
CA LEU A 90 10.92 -12.07 4.88
C LEU A 90 10.31 -12.93 3.75
N GLY A 91 10.45 -12.48 2.49
CA GLY A 91 10.02 -13.27 1.33
C GLY A 91 10.76 -14.61 1.24
N ARG A 92 12.09 -14.62 1.42
CA ARG A 92 12.88 -15.85 1.42
C ARG A 92 12.52 -16.76 2.59
N ALA A 93 12.35 -16.20 3.79
CA ALA A 93 11.95 -16.95 4.98
C ALA A 93 10.57 -17.61 4.79
N ALA A 94 9.68 -17.00 4.01
CA ALA A 94 8.38 -17.55 3.65
C ALA A 94 8.43 -18.55 2.46
N GLY A 95 9.61 -18.93 1.97
CA GLY A 95 9.76 -19.84 0.82
C GLY A 95 9.40 -19.20 -0.54
N ILE A 96 9.30 -17.87 -0.61
CA ILE A 96 8.96 -17.18 -1.87
C ILE A 96 10.23 -16.97 -2.69
N HIS A 97 10.37 -17.75 -3.75
CA HIS A 97 11.54 -17.71 -4.63
C HIS A 97 11.56 -16.50 -5.58
N LYS A 98 10.39 -15.92 -5.89
CA LYS A 98 10.32 -14.68 -6.68
C LYS A 98 10.79 -13.47 -5.88
N ARG A 99 11.27 -12.44 -6.57
CA ARG A 99 11.72 -11.19 -5.94
C ARG A 99 10.56 -10.49 -5.22
N VAL A 100 10.67 -10.31 -3.90
CA VAL A 100 9.70 -9.56 -3.09
C VAL A 100 10.28 -8.20 -2.69
N HIS A 101 9.56 -7.12 -2.99
CA HIS A 101 9.93 -5.76 -2.59
C HIS A 101 8.68 -4.88 -2.44
N ALA A 102 8.83 -3.72 -1.78
CA ALA A 102 7.72 -2.81 -1.52
C ALA A 102 6.94 -2.39 -2.77
N HIS A 103 7.64 -2.13 -3.88
CA HIS A 103 6.96 -1.82 -5.14
C HIS A 103 6.12 -3.00 -5.65
N GLY A 104 6.59 -4.24 -5.49
CA GLY A 104 5.90 -5.48 -5.86
C GLY A 104 4.58 -5.64 -5.10
N LEU A 105 4.57 -5.35 -3.79
CA LEU A 105 3.33 -5.36 -3.01
C LEU A 105 2.30 -4.34 -3.51
N ARG A 106 2.77 -3.16 -3.95
CA ARG A 106 1.92 -2.15 -4.58
C ARG A 106 1.45 -2.58 -5.97
N HIS A 107 2.25 -3.31 -6.74
CA HIS A 107 1.81 -3.92 -7.99
C HIS A 107 0.69 -4.92 -7.74
N THR A 108 0.88 -5.83 -6.77
CA THR A 108 -0.14 -6.80 -6.37
C THR A 108 -1.46 -6.13 -6.02
N HIS A 109 -1.45 -5.08 -5.19
CA HIS A 109 -2.66 -4.30 -4.88
C HIS A 109 -3.39 -3.79 -6.13
N ALA A 110 -2.64 -3.22 -7.07
CA ALA A 110 -3.20 -2.65 -8.28
C ALA A 110 -3.80 -3.72 -9.19
N SER A 111 -3.12 -4.87 -9.32
CA SER A 111 -3.62 -6.02 -10.08
C SER A 111 -4.86 -6.63 -9.45
N GLU A 112 -4.92 -6.76 -8.12
CA GLU A 112 -6.10 -7.26 -7.40
C GLU A 112 -7.31 -6.35 -7.61
N LEU A 113 -7.17 -5.03 -7.38
CA LEU A 113 -8.26 -4.08 -7.65
C LEU A 113 -8.73 -4.15 -9.10
N ARG A 114 -7.82 -4.35 -10.05
CA ARG A 114 -8.19 -4.50 -11.46
C ARG A 114 -8.95 -5.80 -11.72
N ALA A 115 -8.50 -6.92 -11.15
CA ALA A 115 -9.16 -8.21 -11.27
C ALA A 115 -10.54 -8.22 -10.60
N GLU A 116 -10.72 -7.43 -9.55
CA GLU A 116 -12.01 -7.16 -8.88
C GLU A 116 -12.93 -6.24 -9.69
N GLY A 117 -12.50 -5.76 -10.87
CA GLY A 117 -13.30 -4.91 -11.74
C GLY A 117 -13.37 -3.44 -11.29
N ILE A 118 -12.53 -3.00 -10.36
CA ILE A 118 -12.52 -1.61 -9.90
C ILE A 118 -12.10 -0.68 -11.05
N ASP A 119 -12.83 0.43 -11.16
CA ASP A 119 -12.61 1.43 -12.19
C ASP A 119 -11.16 1.97 -12.18
N ILE A 120 -10.58 2.10 -13.38
CA ILE A 120 -9.19 2.51 -13.56
C ILE A 120 -8.89 3.91 -13.00
N ALA A 121 -9.86 4.82 -13.03
CA ALA A 121 -9.72 6.15 -12.45
C ALA A 121 -9.74 6.10 -10.92
N VAL A 122 -10.48 5.18 -10.31
CA VAL A 122 -10.41 4.88 -8.87
C VAL A 122 -9.02 4.32 -8.52
N ILE A 123 -8.53 3.30 -9.24
CA ILE A 123 -7.19 2.72 -9.03
C ILE A 123 -6.10 3.80 -9.17
N ARG A 124 -6.19 4.66 -10.20
CA ARG A 124 -5.25 5.78 -10.39
C ARG A 124 -5.19 6.70 -9.17
N ARG A 125 -6.36 7.07 -8.62
CA ARG A 125 -6.46 7.95 -7.44
C ARG A 125 -5.89 7.28 -6.20
N GLN A 126 -6.24 6.01 -5.96
CA GLN A 126 -5.70 5.19 -4.87
C GLN A 126 -4.17 5.16 -4.89
N LEU A 127 -3.60 4.86 -6.06
CA LEU A 127 -2.15 4.82 -6.26
C LEU A 127 -1.49 6.22 -6.26
N GLY A 128 -2.24 7.29 -6.49
CA GLY A 128 -1.67 8.64 -6.62
C GLY A 128 -0.77 8.75 -7.86
N HIS A 129 -1.23 8.24 -8.99
CA HIS A 129 -0.60 8.44 -10.30
C HIS A 129 -1.13 9.71 -10.96
N ARG A 130 -0.22 10.53 -11.55
CA ARG A 130 -0.61 11.80 -12.19
C ARG A 130 -1.33 11.60 -13.51
N SER A 131 -0.99 10.55 -14.25
CA SER A 131 -1.58 10.25 -15.55
C SER A 131 -2.29 8.91 -15.52
N LEU A 132 -3.43 8.84 -16.22
CA LEU A 132 -4.12 7.59 -16.52
C LEU A 132 -3.23 6.68 -17.35
N LEU A 133 -2.47 7.23 -18.31
CA LEU A 133 -1.53 6.48 -19.16
C LEU A 133 -0.47 5.74 -18.33
N THR A 134 -0.01 6.33 -17.22
CA THR A 134 0.90 5.65 -16.28
C THR A 134 0.23 4.46 -15.60
N THR A 135 -1.08 4.53 -15.34
CA THR A 135 -1.81 3.45 -14.67
C THR A 135 -2.20 2.35 -15.65
N VAL A 136 -2.63 2.71 -16.86
CA VAL A 136 -2.93 1.77 -17.96
C VAL A 136 -1.70 0.98 -18.35
N LYS A 137 -0.60 1.65 -18.75
CA LYS A 137 0.67 0.96 -19.05
C LYS A 137 1.11 0.07 -17.88
N TYR A 138 0.98 0.56 -16.65
CA TYR A 138 1.37 -0.20 -15.47
C TYR A 138 0.53 -1.48 -15.29
N LEU A 139 -0.79 -1.41 -15.43
CA LEU A 139 -1.65 -2.57 -15.27
C LEU A 139 -1.57 -3.54 -16.44
N ASP A 140 -1.44 -3.06 -17.67
CA ASP A 140 -1.31 -3.90 -18.87
C ASP A 140 -0.09 -4.83 -18.78
N HIS A 141 1.01 -4.36 -18.16
CA HIS A 141 2.21 -5.20 -17.95
C HIS A 141 2.05 -6.20 -16.79
N LEU A 142 1.06 -6.01 -15.91
CA LEU A 142 0.92 -6.79 -14.67
C LEU A 142 -0.22 -7.81 -14.69
N ALA A 143 -1.17 -7.65 -15.61
CA ALA A 143 -2.36 -8.49 -15.65
C ALA A 143 -2.79 -8.85 -17.09
N PRO A 144 -1.92 -9.51 -17.90
CA PRO A 144 -2.33 -10.06 -19.19
C PRO A 144 -3.49 -11.07 -19.04
N ASP A 145 -3.59 -11.76 -17.90
CA ASP A 145 -4.67 -12.71 -17.61
C ASP A 145 -6.07 -12.10 -17.57
N CYS A 146 -6.18 -10.80 -17.23
CA CYS A 146 -7.46 -10.10 -17.27
C CYS A 146 -7.98 -9.97 -18.71
N LEU A 147 -7.09 -9.89 -19.71
CA LEU A 147 -7.47 -9.89 -21.13
C LEU A 147 -8.10 -11.23 -21.52
N PHE A 148 -7.41 -12.35 -21.22
CA PHE A 148 -7.89 -13.69 -21.58
C PHE A 148 -9.22 -14.00 -20.91
N ARG A 149 -9.38 -13.67 -19.62
CA ARG A 149 -10.65 -13.87 -18.90
C ARG A 149 -11.78 -12.99 -19.44
N ALA A 150 -11.53 -11.73 -19.73
CA ALA A 150 -12.56 -10.83 -20.26
C ALA A 150 -13.07 -11.30 -21.63
N VAL A 151 -12.18 -11.83 -22.49
CA VAL A 151 -12.56 -12.41 -23.78
C VAL A 151 -13.28 -13.74 -23.60
N ALA A 152 -12.82 -14.60 -22.68
CA ALA A 152 -13.43 -15.91 -22.43
C ALA A 152 -14.84 -15.84 -21.83
N HIS A 153 -15.20 -14.74 -21.17
CA HIS A 153 -16.54 -14.51 -20.60
C HIS A 153 -17.45 -13.63 -21.46
N ARG A 154 -17.13 -13.39 -22.74
CA ARG A 154 -18.13 -12.84 -23.67
C ARG A 154 -19.21 -13.89 -23.88
N VAL A 155 -20.36 -13.69 -23.25
CA VAL A 155 -21.60 -14.37 -23.63
C VAL A 155 -22.20 -13.55 -24.77
N ASP A 156 -22.61 -14.24 -25.84
CA ASP A 156 -23.21 -13.65 -27.06
C ASP A 156 -24.44 -12.78 -26.78
#